data_AF-A0A1I5EDX2-F1
#
_entry.id   AF-A0A1I5EDX2-F1
#
_cell.length_a   1.000
_cell.length_b   1.000
_cell.length_c   1.000
_cell.angle_alpha   90.00
_cell.angle_beta   90.00
_cell.angle_gamma   90.00
#
_symmetry.space_group_name_H-M   'P 1'
#
loop_
_entity.id
_entity.type
_entity.pdbx_description
1 polymer ?
#
loop_
_entity_poly.entity_id
_entity_poly.type
_entity_poly.pdbx_seq_one_letter_code
_entity_poly.pdbx_strand_id
1 'polypeptide(L)' 'MDIQFLGGALEIGGSAILLHIDGKNMLLDAGIRQGMSKDTLPNYRVIQESGGLDAIIISHAHLDHIGSLPIIS' A
#
# COMPACT_ATOMS: atom_id res chain seq x y z
N MET A 1 8.09 0.82 -16.38
CA MET A 1 7.00 0.73 -15.40
C MET A 1 7.22 -0.56 -14.66
N ASP A 2 7.37 -0.48 -13.35
CA ASP A 2 7.50 -1.61 -12.43
C ASP A 2 6.33 -1.59 -11.44
N ILE A 3 5.81 -2.77 -11.09
CA ILE A 3 4.62 -2.94 -10.24
C ILE A 3 4.95 -3.95 -9.15
N GLN A 4 4.78 -3.56 -7.90
CA GLN A 4 5.01 -4.42 -6.76
C GLN A 4 3.78 -4.44 -5.83
N PHE A 5 3.30 -5.64 -5.52
CA PHE A 5 2.20 -5.84 -4.59
C PHE A 5 2.74 -5.92 -3.16
N LEU A 6 2.45 -4.91 -2.33
CA LEU A 6 2.85 -4.85 -0.92
C LEU A 6 1.79 -5.48 0.00
N GLY A 7 0.55 -5.59 -0.49
CA GLY A 7 -0.58 -6.27 0.12
C GLY A 7 -1.77 -6.35 -0.84
N GLY A 8 -2.81 -7.11 -0.48
CA GLY A 8 -4.02 -7.30 -1.30
C GLY A 8 -3.85 -8.28 -2.48
N ALA A 9 -2.69 -8.93 -2.61
CA ALA A 9 -2.45 -9.99 -3.59
C ALA A 9 -2.56 -11.36 -2.93
N LEU A 10 -3.43 -12.23 -3.48
CA LEU A 10 -3.76 -13.55 -2.91
C LEU A 10 -4.37 -13.49 -1.50
N GLU A 11 -4.96 -12.36 -1.12
CA GLU A 11 -5.59 -12.11 0.18
C GLU A 11 -6.76 -11.13 0.05
N ILE A 12 -7.56 -11.00 1.11
CA ILE A 12 -8.59 -9.96 1.24
C ILE A 12 -8.12 -8.97 2.30
N GLY A 13 -8.14 -7.69 1.98
CA GLY A 13 -7.65 -6.64 2.87
C GLY A 13 -6.22 -6.20 2.58
N GLY A 14 -5.84 -5.05 3.10
CA GLY A 14 -4.47 -4.56 3.01
C GLY A 14 -4.04 -4.17 1.59
N SER A 15 -4.95 -3.62 0.76
CA SER A 15 -4.60 -3.17 -0.59
C SER A 15 -3.47 -2.13 -0.52
N ALA A 16 -2.36 -2.44 -1.17
CA ALA A 16 -1.21 -1.55 -1.31
C ALA A 16 -0.34 -2.00 -2.49
N ILE A 17 -0.31 -1.20 -3.55
CA ILE A 17 0.44 -1.51 -4.77
C ILE A 17 1.41 -0.37 -5.05
N LEU A 18 2.70 -0.66 -5.03
CA LEU A 18 3.74 0.29 -5.39
C LEU A 18 3.95 0.27 -6.90
N LEU A 19 3.90 1.46 -7.51
CA LEU A 19 4.13 1.70 -8.91
C LEU A 19 5.39 2.56 -9.05
N HIS A 20 6.37 2.05 -9.80
CA HIS A 20 7.50 2.87 -10.23
C HIS A 20 7.35 3.19 -11.72
N ILE A 21 7.07 4.45 -12.02
CA ILE A 21 6.82 4.94 -13.38
C ILE A 21 7.44 6.32 -13.57
N ASP A 22 8.17 6.50 -14.67
CA ASP A 22 8.81 7.78 -15.02
C ASP A 22 9.67 8.39 -13.89
N GLY A 23 10.40 7.54 -13.16
CA GLY A 23 11.22 7.96 -12.02
C GLY A 23 10.43 8.38 -10.78
N LYS A 24 9.11 8.10 -10.74
CA LYS A 24 8.21 8.40 -9.63
C LYS A 24 7.75 7.15 -8.92
N ASN A 25 7.68 7.23 -7.60
CA ASN A 25 7.13 6.18 -6.73
C ASN A 25 5.72 6.57 -6.31
N MET A 26 4.72 5.83 -6.79
CA MET A 26 3.31 6.06 -6.47
C MET A 26 2.75 4.85 -5.75
N LEU A 27 2.01 5.07 -4.67
CA LEU A 27 1.28 4.01 -3.99
C LEU A 27 -0.20 4.07 -4.38
N LEU A 28 -0.75 2.96 -4.86
CA LEU A 28 -2.19 2.77 -5.01
C LEU A 28 -2.73 2.05 -3.78
N ASP A 29 -3.64 2.72 -3.09
CA ASP A 29 -4.24 2.36 -1.80
C ASP A 29 -3.24 2.18 -0.63
N ALA A 30 -3.75 2.37 0.59
CA ALA A 30 -3.05 2.18 1.85
C ALA A 30 -3.99 1.48 2.84
N GLY A 31 -4.27 0.21 2.57
CA GLY A 31 -5.25 -0.61 3.27
C GLY A 31 -4.78 -1.21 4.60
N ILE A 32 -5.72 -1.83 5.32
CA ILE A 32 -5.43 -2.77 6.42
C ILE A 32 -6.08 -4.13 6.18
N ARG A 33 -5.46 -5.20 6.70
CA ARG A 33 -6.07 -6.53 6.78
C ARG A 33 -6.99 -6.60 8.00
N GLN A 34 -8.22 -7.02 7.81
CA GLN A 34 -9.19 -7.18 8.91
C GLN A 34 -9.20 -8.65 9.36
N GLY A 35 -8.93 -8.93 10.64
CA GLY A 35 -8.97 -10.28 11.21
C GLY A 35 -8.03 -10.47 12.41
N MET A 36 -7.99 -11.68 12.98
CA MET A 36 -7.14 -12.04 14.13
C MET A 36 -5.65 -12.27 13.78
N SER A 37 -5.26 -11.99 12.54
CA SER A 37 -3.86 -12.02 12.11
C SER A 37 -3.07 -10.94 12.87
N LYS A 38 -1.83 -11.27 13.28
CA LYS A 38 -0.90 -10.28 13.86
C LYS A 38 -0.39 -9.26 12.84
N ASP A 39 -0.57 -9.52 11.54
CA ASP A 39 -0.01 -8.72 10.46
C ASP A 39 -1.08 -7.88 9.75
N THR A 40 -1.44 -6.77 10.38
CA THR A 40 -2.52 -5.87 9.93
C THR A 40 -2.09 -4.97 8.77
N LEU A 41 -0.79 -4.70 8.61
CA LEU A 41 -0.26 -3.69 7.69
C LEU A 41 0.41 -4.32 6.46
N PRO A 42 0.30 -3.71 5.27
CA PRO A 42 1.11 -4.10 4.12
C PRO A 42 2.62 -3.94 4.37
N ASN A 43 3.45 -4.59 3.55
CA ASN A 43 4.90 -4.51 3.68
C ASN A 43 5.46 -3.17 3.13
N TYR A 44 5.40 -2.13 3.96
CA TYR A 44 5.86 -0.79 3.60
C TYR A 44 7.38 -0.58 3.68
N ARG A 45 8.17 -1.61 4.06
CA ARG A 45 9.65 -1.49 4.09
C ARG A 45 10.21 -1.13 2.73
N VAL A 46 9.65 -1.72 1.68
CA VAL A 46 10.05 -1.52 0.27
C VAL A 46 9.97 -0.05 -0.14
N ILE A 47 9.02 0.70 0.41
CA ILE A 47 8.82 2.11 0.08
C ILE A 47 10.01 2.95 0.54
N GLN A 48 10.53 2.68 1.74
CA GLN A 48 11.72 3.35 2.26
C GLN A 48 12.96 3.00 1.44
N GLU A 49 13.11 1.73 1.08
CA GLU A 49 14.19 1.24 0.21
C GLU A 49 14.12 1.85 -1.20
N SER A 50 12.92 2.21 -1.66
CA SER A 50 12.67 2.86 -2.96
C SER A 50 12.88 4.38 -2.93
N GLY A 51 13.21 4.98 -1.78
CA GLY A 51 13.42 6.42 -1.64
C GLY A 51 12.17 7.23 -1.27
N GLY A 52 11.10 6.58 -0.81
CA GLY A 52 9.85 7.23 -0.41
C GLY A 52 8.80 7.30 -1.52
N LEU A 53 7.68 7.97 -1.26
CA LEU A 53 6.56 8.14 -2.19
C LEU A 53 6.48 9.59 -2.68
N ASP A 54 6.19 9.76 -3.97
CA ASP A 54 5.79 11.05 -4.55
C ASP A 54 4.27 11.29 -4.38
N ALA A 55 3.47 10.23 -4.40
CA ALA A 55 2.02 10.32 -4.32
C ALA A 55 1.37 9.04 -3.77
N ILE A 56 0.22 9.21 -3.14
CA ILE A 56 -0.71 8.14 -2.79
C ILE A 56 -2.02 8.38 -3.53
N ILE A 57 -2.50 7.38 -4.26
CA ILE A 57 -3.78 7.39 -4.96
C ILE A 57 -4.72 6.44 -4.22
N ILE A 58 -5.88 6.93 -3.82
CA ILE A 58 -6.90 6.11 -3.15
C ILE A 58 -8.02 5.81 -4.14
N SER A 59 -8.33 4.52 -4.28
CA SER A 59 -9.41 4.06 -5.15
C SER A 59 -10.79 4.38 -4.59
N HIS A 60 -11.03 4.08 -3.31
CA HIS A 60 -12.29 4.33 -2.60
C HIS A 60 -12.12 4.22 -1.08
N ALA A 61 -13.18 4.53 -0.32
CA ALA A 61 -13.11 4.79 1.11
C ALA A 61 -13.44 3.59 2.04
N HIS A 62 -13.04 2.37 1.68
CA HIS A 62 -13.11 1.22 2.60
C HIS A 62 -11.80 1.03 3.38
N LEU A 63 -11.88 0.46 4.58
CA LEU A 63 -10.73 0.30 5.49
C LEU A 63 -9.58 -0.52 4.88
N ASP A 64 -9.91 -1.52 4.08
CA ASP A 64 -8.95 -2.30 3.31
C ASP A 64 -8.25 -1.54 2.18
N HIS A 65 -8.61 -0.26 1.95
CA HIS A 65 -7.98 0.64 0.99
C HIS A 65 -7.41 1.92 1.61
N ILE A 66 -7.93 2.37 2.77
CA ILE A 66 -7.47 3.63 3.41
C ILE A 66 -7.00 3.47 4.86
N GLY A 67 -7.19 2.29 5.45
CA GLY A 67 -7.09 2.12 6.90
C GLY A 67 -5.68 2.30 7.48
N SER A 68 -4.63 2.23 6.66
CA SER A 68 -3.26 2.51 7.07
C SER A 68 -2.73 3.84 6.54
N LEU A 69 -3.56 4.63 5.85
CA LEU A 69 -3.19 5.96 5.36
C LEU A 69 -2.56 6.85 6.45
N PRO A 70 -3.10 6.94 7.69
CA PRO A 70 -2.50 7.77 8.75
C PRO A 70 -1.13 7.30 9.25
N ILE A 71 -0.74 6.05 8.94
CA ILE A 71 0.53 5.46 9.38
C ILE A 71 1.61 5.71 8.34
N ILE A 72 1.23 5.76 7.06
CA ILE A 72 2.15 5.91 5.92
C ILE A 72 2.31 7.37 5.45
N SER A 73 1.36 8.24 5.78
CA SER A 73 1.39 9.68 5.46
C SER A 73 2.28 10.50 6.37
#